data_AF-A0A382EWH3-F1
#
_entry.id   AF-A0A382EWH3-F1
#
_cell.length_a   1.000
_cell.length_b   1.000
_cell.length_c   1.000
_cell.angle_alpha   90.00
_cell.angle_beta   90.00
_cell.angle_gamma   90.00
#
_symmetry.space_group_name_H-M   'P 1'
#
loop_
_entity.id
_entity.type
_entity.pdbx_description
1 polymer ?
#
loop_
_entity_poly.entity_id
_entity_poly.type
_entity_poly.pdbx_seq_one_letter_code
_entity_poly.pdbx_strand_id
1 'polypeptide(L)'
;MESYGHSSHSTSPKFPIVKDKLLLLLLSLAVLGAILQITVGGVVRVTGSGDGCPDWPTCYGQWIPPLDQQTIDKLWTGSPTAVPRPHNVVLEYSHRSIGTLLGLTIVAAVVRLWLRHRSELVVAWLASAELSLIAIVGM
;
A
#
# COMPACT_ATOMS: atom_id res chain seq x y z
N MET A 1 -60.92 14.98 15.13
CA MET A 1 -59.58 14.68 15.65
C MET A 1 -58.84 13.95 14.55
N GLU A 2 -58.21 14.72 13.66
CA GLU A 2 -57.48 14.24 12.50
C GLU A 2 -56.23 13.46 12.92
N SER A 3 -56.08 12.28 12.32
CA SER A 3 -54.92 11.42 12.42
C SER A 3 -53.80 12.01 11.56
N TYR A 4 -52.80 12.64 12.20
CA TYR A 4 -51.61 13.12 11.52
C TYR A 4 -50.75 11.91 11.09
N GLY A 5 -50.90 11.52 9.82
CA GLY A 5 -50.04 10.54 9.16
C GLY A 5 -48.63 11.10 8.98
N HIS A 6 -47.68 10.57 9.75
CA HIS A 6 -46.27 10.90 9.66
C HIS A 6 -45.67 10.18 8.43
N SER A 7 -45.64 10.85 7.27
CA SER A 7 -44.97 10.35 6.06
C SER A 7 -43.46 10.35 6.25
N SER A 8 -42.90 9.24 6.71
CA SER A 8 -41.45 8.99 6.76
C SER A 8 -40.94 8.71 5.34
N HIS A 9 -40.67 9.75 4.57
CA HIS A 9 -39.82 9.63 3.39
C HIS A 9 -38.40 9.27 3.83
N SER A 10 -38.13 7.96 3.94
CA SER A 10 -36.78 7.42 4.00
C SER A 10 -36.12 7.68 2.66
N THR A 11 -35.56 8.88 2.48
CA THR A 11 -34.65 9.17 1.38
C THR A 11 -33.40 8.33 1.62
N SER A 12 -33.38 7.13 1.05
CA SER A 12 -32.21 6.26 1.04
C SER A 12 -31.04 7.10 0.52
N PRO A 13 -29.93 7.27 1.27
CA PRO A 13 -28.83 8.07 0.80
C PRO A 13 -28.27 7.41 -0.47
N LYS A 14 -28.49 8.06 -1.61
CA LYS A 14 -28.04 7.58 -2.92
C LYS A 14 -26.54 7.82 -2.99
N PHE A 15 -25.73 6.92 -2.44
CA PHE A 15 -24.29 6.93 -2.63
C PHE A 15 -23.95 6.16 -3.91
N PRO A 16 -23.73 6.82 -5.07
CA PRO A 16 -23.43 6.15 -6.34
C PRO A 16 -22.10 5.37 -6.29
N ILE A 17 -21.17 5.77 -5.41
CA ILE A 17 -19.86 5.13 -5.20
C ILE A 17 -19.99 3.65 -4.82
N VAL A 18 -20.97 3.29 -3.98
CA VAL A 18 -21.12 1.93 -3.45
C VAL A 18 -21.59 0.94 -4.52
N LYS A 19 -22.03 1.43 -5.69
CA LYS A 19 -22.39 0.59 -6.83
C LYS A 19 -21.17 0.17 -7.65
N ASP A 20 -20.04 0.88 -7.54
CA ASP A 20 -18.82 0.56 -8.28
C ASP A 20 -18.05 -0.57 -7.58
N LYS A 21 -18.41 -1.82 -7.93
CA LYS A 21 -17.80 -3.03 -7.34
C LYS A 21 -16.28 -3.06 -7.49
N LEU A 22 -15.73 -2.51 -8.57
CA LEU A 22 -14.29 -2.48 -8.78
C LEU A 22 -13.62 -1.43 -7.88
N LEU A 23 -14.24 -0.26 -7.69
CA LEU A 23 -13.74 0.72 -6.70
C LEU A 23 -13.77 0.12 -5.29
N LEU A 24 -14.87 -0.53 -4.90
CA LEU A 24 -14.96 -1.20 -3.60
C LEU A 24 -13.94 -2.34 -3.44
N LEU A 25 -13.69 -3.11 -4.50
CA LEU A 25 -12.65 -4.14 -4.50
C LEU A 25 -11.25 -3.54 -4.29
N LEU A 26 -10.91 -2.47 -5.02
CA LEU A 26 -9.62 -1.79 -4.89
C LEU A 26 -9.42 -1.19 -3.49
N LEU A 27 -10.46 -0.57 -2.91
CA LEU A 27 -10.42 -0.06 -1.54
C LEU A 27 -10.27 -1.19 -0.52
N SER A 28 -10.97 -2.32 -0.71
CA SER A 28 -10.85 -3.49 0.16
C SER A 28 -9.44 -4.08 0.11
N LEU A 29 -8.86 -4.19 -1.09
CA LEU A 29 -7.48 -4.63 -1.28
C LEU A 29 -6.47 -3.65 -0.67
N ALA A 30 -6.71 -2.35 -0.79
CA ALA A 30 -5.85 -1.34 -0.17
C ALA A 30 -5.86 -1.44 1.36
N VAL A 31 -7.02 -1.61 1.99
CA VAL A 31 -7.13 -1.78 3.45
C VAL A 31 -6.42 -3.06 3.91
N LEU A 32 -6.68 -4.19 3.24
CA LEU A 32 -6.03 -5.46 3.57
C LEU A 32 -4.51 -5.39 3.34
N GLY A 33 -4.09 -4.79 2.23
CA GLY A 33 -2.69 -4.58 1.90
C GLY A 33 -1.98 -3.67 2.90
N ALA A 34 -2.64 -2.61 3.40
CA ALA A 34 -2.08 -1.73 4.42
C ALA A 34 -1.85 -2.46 5.75
N ILE A 35 -2.79 -3.29 6.19
CA ILE A 35 -2.63 -4.11 7.39
C ILE A 35 -1.44 -5.06 7.24
N LEU A 36 -1.33 -5.72 6.08
CA LEU A 36 -0.19 -6.58 5.76
C LEU A 36 1.12 -5.78 5.76
N GLN A 37 1.15 -4.61 5.11
CA GLN A 37 2.35 -3.77 5.01
C GLN A 37 2.84 -3.32 6.38
N ILE A 38 1.94 -2.88 7.28
CA ILE A 38 2.28 -2.48 8.65
C ILE A 38 2.88 -3.67 9.41
N THR A 39 2.29 -4.85 9.25
CA THR A 39 2.77 -6.07 9.92
C THR A 39 4.17 -6.45 9.44
N VAL A 40 4.37 -6.52 8.12
CA VAL A 40 5.67 -6.86 7.52
C VAL A 40 6.72 -5.80 7.84
N GLY A 41 6.38 -4.51 7.81
CA GLY A 41 7.27 -3.42 8.22
C GLY A 41 7.68 -3.52 9.69
N GLY A 42 6.75 -3.91 10.56
CA GLY A 42 7.05 -4.26 11.95
C GLY A 42 8.06 -5.39 12.07
N VAL A 43 7.89 -6.47 11.30
CA VAL A 43 8.82 -7.61 11.26
C VAL A 43 10.21 -7.19 10.78
N VAL A 44 10.30 -6.39 9.70
CA VAL A 44 11.58 -5.84 9.20
C VAL A 44 12.31 -5.05 10.29
N ARG A 45 11.57 -4.22 11.06
CA ARG A 45 12.15 -3.41 12.12
C ARG A 45 12.66 -4.23 13.29
N VAL A 46 11.88 -5.20 13.79
CA VAL A 46 12.31 -6.02 14.95
C VAL A 46 13.43 -6.99 14.62
N THR A 47 13.56 -7.39 13.35
CA THR A 47 14.64 -8.26 12.87
C THR A 47 15.91 -7.48 12.49
N GLY A 48 15.86 -6.15 12.43
CA GLY A 48 16.97 -5.35 11.93
C GLY A 48 17.25 -5.54 10.43
N SER A 49 16.23 -5.94 9.66
CA SER A 49 16.35 -6.23 8.23
C SER A 49 16.20 -4.99 7.34
N GLY A 50 16.23 -3.77 7.91
CA GLY A 50 15.97 -2.53 7.18
C GLY A 50 17.00 -2.19 6.10
N ASP A 51 18.17 -2.83 6.13
CA ASP A 51 19.29 -2.65 5.20
C ASP A 51 19.70 -3.97 4.51
N GLY A 52 18.81 -4.96 4.44
CA GLY A 52 19.05 -6.24 3.78
C GLY A 52 19.22 -6.15 2.25
N CYS A 53 18.63 -5.16 1.60
CA CYS A 53 18.60 -5.01 0.16
C CYS A 53 18.99 -3.57 -0.24
N PRO A 54 20.16 -3.37 -0.90
CA PRO A 54 20.67 -2.03 -1.18
C PRO A 54 19.85 -1.27 -2.23
N ASP A 55 19.19 -2.01 -3.12
CA ASP A 55 18.51 -1.46 -4.29
C ASP A 55 17.03 -1.87 -4.34
N TRP A 56 16.25 -1.14 -5.13
CA TRP A 56 14.89 -1.49 -5.54
C TRP A 56 14.61 -0.78 -6.88
N PRO A 57 13.94 -1.38 -7.90
CA PRO A 57 13.09 -2.59 -7.88
C PRO A 57 13.82 -3.92 -8.03
N THR A 58 15.09 -3.91 -8.38
CA THR A 58 15.97 -5.09 -8.31
C THR A 58 16.69 -5.12 -6.97
N CYS A 59 17.05 -6.31 -6.50
CA CYS A 59 17.87 -6.52 -5.29
C CYS A 59 19.20 -7.14 -5.71
N TYR A 60 20.34 -6.51 -5.41
CA TYR A 60 21.66 -6.95 -5.88
C TYR A 60 21.74 -7.07 -7.42
N GLY A 61 21.05 -6.18 -8.14
CA GLY A 61 20.96 -6.21 -9.61
C GLY A 61 20.09 -7.32 -10.21
N GLN A 62 19.41 -8.12 -9.38
CA GLN A 62 18.53 -9.22 -9.82
C GLN A 62 17.06 -8.97 -9.42
N TRP A 63 16.11 -9.45 -10.22
CA TRP A 63 14.67 -9.38 -9.90
C TRP A 63 14.23 -10.39 -8.83
N ILE A 64 15.01 -11.45 -8.67
CA ILE A 64 14.82 -12.46 -7.63
C ILE A 64 16.02 -12.34 -6.71
N PRO A 65 15.83 -12.05 -5.41
CA PRO A 65 16.93 -11.85 -4.49
C PRO A 65 17.73 -13.15 -4.30
N PRO A 66 19.06 -13.06 -4.10
CA PRO A 66 19.87 -14.22 -3.78
C PRO A 66 19.46 -14.82 -2.43
N LEU A 67 19.39 -16.15 -2.37
CA LEU A 67 19.00 -16.89 -1.17
C LEU A 67 20.20 -17.58 -0.49
N ASP A 68 21.39 -17.48 -1.08
CA ASP A 68 22.62 -18.05 -0.55
C ASP A 68 23.56 -16.95 -0.01
N GLN A 69 24.20 -17.25 1.12
CA GLN A 69 25.11 -16.30 1.79
C GLN A 69 26.31 -15.95 0.91
N GLN A 70 26.84 -16.90 0.13
CA GLN A 70 28.04 -16.68 -0.68
C GLN A 70 27.85 -15.62 -1.76
N THR A 71 26.68 -15.59 -2.40
CA THR A 71 26.33 -14.59 -3.40
C THR A 71 26.10 -13.24 -2.75
N ILE A 72 25.42 -13.20 -1.59
CA ILE A 72 25.22 -11.97 -0.82
C ILE A 72 26.57 -11.36 -0.43
N ASP A 73 27.50 -12.14 0.12
CA ASP A 73 28.82 -11.67 0.55
C ASP A 73 29.63 -11.05 -0.60
N LYS A 74 29.49 -11.59 -1.82
CA LYS A 74 30.18 -11.11 -3.02
C LYS A 74 29.57 -9.83 -3.59
N LEU A 75 28.25 -9.69 -3.49
CA LEU A 75 27.51 -8.58 -4.09
C LEU A 75 27.21 -7.44 -3.09
N TRP A 76 27.49 -7.63 -1.81
CA TRP A 76 27.23 -6.65 -0.77
C TRP A 76 28.06 -5.38 -0.94
N THR A 77 27.36 -4.25 -1.03
CA THR A 77 27.94 -2.90 -1.20
C THR A 77 27.61 -1.95 -0.05
N GLY A 78 26.90 -2.44 0.98
CA GLY A 78 26.52 -1.64 2.14
C GLY A 78 27.62 -1.55 3.20
N SER A 79 27.22 -1.55 4.47
CA SER A 79 28.14 -1.35 5.60
C SER A 79 29.20 -2.46 5.72
N PRO A 80 30.50 -2.13 5.91
CA PRO A 80 31.57 -3.12 6.04
C PRO A 80 31.52 -3.90 7.37
N THR A 81 30.78 -3.43 8.38
CA THR A 81 30.71 -4.07 9.71
C THR A 81 29.49 -4.98 9.88
N ALA A 82 28.57 -5.01 8.91
CA ALA A 82 27.35 -5.78 9.00
C ALA A 82 26.97 -6.31 7.61
N VAL A 83 27.07 -7.62 7.42
CA VAL A 83 26.61 -8.30 6.20
C VAL A 83 25.24 -8.92 6.47
N PRO A 84 24.23 -8.66 5.61
CA PRO A 84 22.91 -9.21 5.81
C PRO A 84 22.89 -10.72 5.59
N ARG A 85 22.02 -11.40 6.33
CA ARG A 85 21.70 -12.82 6.10
C ARG A 85 20.59 -12.94 5.05
N PRO A 86 20.38 -14.11 4.41
CA PRO A 86 19.36 -14.27 3.38
C PRO A 86 17.95 -13.88 3.85
N HIS A 87 17.62 -14.12 5.13
CA HIS A 87 16.33 -13.69 5.66
C HIS A 87 16.18 -12.17 5.71
N ASN A 88 17.24 -11.41 5.99
CA ASN A 88 17.20 -9.95 5.98
C ASN A 88 16.86 -9.44 4.58
N VAL A 89 17.54 -9.99 3.56
CA VAL A 89 17.33 -9.65 2.15
C VAL A 89 15.88 -9.90 1.74
N VAL A 90 15.36 -11.09 2.04
CA VAL A 90 14.00 -11.48 1.65
C VAL A 90 12.94 -10.65 2.38
N LEU A 91 13.13 -10.36 3.67
CA LEU A 91 12.19 -9.57 4.45
C LEU A 91 12.10 -8.15 3.91
N GLU A 92 13.22 -7.49 3.65
CA GLU A 92 13.22 -6.14 3.11
C GLU A 92 12.66 -6.07 1.69
N TYR A 93 13.11 -6.98 0.81
CA TYR A 93 12.65 -7.01 -0.57
C TYR A 93 11.13 -7.26 -0.65
N SER A 94 10.62 -8.15 0.20
CA SER A 94 9.18 -8.42 0.31
C SER A 94 8.43 -7.19 0.80
N HIS A 95 8.91 -6.53 1.85
CA HIS A 95 8.30 -5.31 2.40
C HIS A 95 8.22 -4.18 1.35
N ARG A 96 9.31 -3.93 0.60
CA ARG A 96 9.33 -2.92 -0.48
C ARG A 96 8.38 -3.27 -1.62
N SER A 97 8.35 -4.55 -2.01
CA SER A 97 7.49 -5.03 -3.10
C SER A 97 6.00 -4.93 -2.76
N ILE A 98 5.61 -5.36 -1.55
CA ILE A 98 4.22 -5.23 -1.07
C ILE A 98 3.81 -3.76 -0.99
N GLY A 99 4.69 -2.89 -0.48
CA GLY A 99 4.44 -1.45 -0.42
C GLY A 99 4.19 -0.83 -1.79
N THR A 100 4.95 -1.24 -2.80
CA THR A 100 4.76 -0.79 -4.18
C THR A 100 3.42 -1.26 -4.76
N LEU A 101 3.06 -2.53 -4.57
CA LEU A 101 1.78 -3.06 -5.03
C LEU A 101 0.59 -2.36 -4.35
N LEU A 102 0.71 -2.07 -3.05
CA LEU A 102 -0.26 -1.30 -2.31
C LEU A 102 -0.39 0.12 -2.87
N GLY A 103 0.73 0.81 -3.10
CA GLY A 103 0.76 2.15 -3.71
C GLY A 103 0.08 2.18 -5.07
N LEU A 104 0.38 1.21 -5.96
CA LEU A 104 -0.28 1.08 -7.26
C LEU A 104 -1.79 0.83 -7.14
N THR A 105 -2.21 0.04 -6.15
CA THR A 105 -3.63 -0.24 -5.87
C THR A 105 -4.36 1.04 -5.43
N ILE A 106 -3.74 1.85 -4.58
CA ILE A 106 -4.28 3.14 -4.14
C ILE A 106 -4.35 4.12 -5.31
N VAL A 107 -3.29 4.24 -6.12
CA VAL A 107 -3.29 5.07 -7.34
C VAL A 107 -4.44 4.64 -8.27
N ALA A 108 -4.63 3.34 -8.51
CA ALA A 108 -5.71 2.84 -9.35
C ALA A 108 -7.11 3.19 -8.78
N ALA A 109 -7.29 3.09 -7.46
CA ALA A 109 -8.53 3.50 -6.80
C ALA A 109 -8.81 5.00 -6.97
N VAL A 110 -7.78 5.84 -6.77
CA VAL A 110 -7.85 7.30 -6.95
C VAL A 110 -8.16 7.65 -8.40
N VAL A 111 -7.44 7.09 -9.37
CA VAL A 111 -7.69 7.32 -10.81
C VAL A 111 -9.12 6.93 -11.17
N ARG A 112 -9.61 5.77 -10.69
CA ARG A 112 -10.98 5.34 -10.94
C ARG A 112 -12.01 6.29 -10.32
N LEU A 113 -11.77 6.75 -9.10
CA LEU A 113 -12.60 7.73 -8.40
C LEU A 113 -12.68 9.04 -9.21
N TRP A 114 -11.55 9.56 -9.67
CA TRP A 114 -11.48 10.77 -10.50
C TRP A 114 -12.19 10.60 -11.85
N LEU A 115 -12.01 9.47 -12.53
CA LEU A 115 -12.60 9.23 -13.85
C LEU A 115 -14.12 8.99 -13.81
N ARG A 116 -14.64 8.39 -12.74
CA ARG A 116 -16.05 7.95 -12.66
C ARG A 116 -16.92 8.76 -11.71
N HIS A 117 -16.34 9.37 -10.68
CA HIS A 117 -17.07 10.02 -9.58
C HIS A 117 -16.55 11.43 -9.29
N ARG A 118 -16.10 12.15 -10.34
CA ARG A 118 -15.60 13.55 -10.30
C ARG A 118 -16.51 14.58 -9.63
N SER A 119 -17.79 14.26 -9.38
CA SER A 119 -18.71 15.14 -8.66
C SER A 119 -18.40 15.25 -7.17
N GLU A 120 -17.76 14.24 -6.59
CA GLU A 120 -17.40 14.18 -5.17
C GLU A 120 -15.98 14.72 -4.94
N LEU A 121 -15.74 15.98 -5.31
CA LEU A 121 -14.42 16.62 -5.28
C LEU A 121 -13.73 16.55 -3.92
N VAL A 122 -14.48 16.50 -2.81
CA VAL A 122 -13.93 16.37 -1.45
C VAL A 122 -13.23 15.02 -1.26
N VAL A 123 -13.83 13.91 -1.71
CA VAL A 123 -13.23 12.58 -1.58
C VAL A 123 -12.01 12.46 -2.47
N ALA A 124 -12.07 13.04 -3.68
CA ALA A 124 -10.95 13.09 -4.61
C ALA A 124 -9.77 13.90 -4.04
N TRP A 125 -10.01 15.04 -3.41
CA TRP A 125 -8.98 15.85 -2.74
C TRP A 125 -8.36 15.15 -1.54
N LEU A 126 -9.18 14.54 -0.67
CA LEU A 126 -8.70 13.80 0.49
C LEU A 126 -7.81 12.62 0.08
N ALA A 127 -8.22 11.86 -0.93
CA ALA A 127 -7.42 10.73 -1.43
C ALA A 127 -6.11 11.19 -2.11
N SER A 128 -6.10 12.37 -2.72
CA SER A 128 -4.89 12.97 -3.30
C SER A 128 -3.92 13.46 -2.23
N ALA A 129 -4.44 14.05 -1.16
CA ALA A 129 -3.67 14.50 0.00
C ALA A 129 -3.04 13.32 0.74
N GLU A 130 -3.78 12.23 0.92
CA GLU A 130 -3.27 10.99 1.51
C GLU A 130 -2.12 10.39 0.69
N LEU A 131 -2.26 10.35 -0.64
CA LEU A 131 -1.21 9.84 -1.53
C LEU A 131 0.07 10.70 -1.46
N SER A 132 -0.10 12.02 -1.38
CA SER A 132 1.01 12.96 -1.20
C SER A 132 1.70 12.74 0.15
N LEU A 133 0.93 12.51 1.22
CA LEU A 133 1.48 12.22 2.54
C LEU A 133 2.26 10.90 2.56
N ILE A 134 1.74 9.85 1.92
CA ILE A 134 2.44 8.56 1.80
C ILE A 134 3.76 8.72 1.05
N ALA A 135 3.79 9.50 -0.03
CA ALA A 135 5.01 9.76 -0.79
C ALA A 135 6.06 10.55 0.02
N ILE A 136 5.63 11.45 0.90
CA ILE A 136 6.52 12.22 1.79
C ILE A 136 7.09 11.34 2.90
N VAL A 137 6.26 10.46 3.50
CA VAL A 137 6.70 9.57 4.59
C VAL A 137 7.51 8.37 4.08
N GLY A 138 7.27 7.95 2.83
CA GLY A 138 7.95 6.83 2.19
C GLY A 138 9.29 7.17 1.53
N MET A 139 9.70 8.44 1.56
CA MET A 139 11.01 8.92 1.08
C MET A 139 12.00 9.00 2.25
#